data_AF-A0A0L0W6L8-F1
#
_entry.id   AF-A0A0L0W6L8-F1
#
_cell.length_a   1.000
_cell.length_b   1.000
_cell.length_c   1.000
_cell.angle_alpha   90.00
_cell.angle_beta   90.00
_cell.angle_gamma   90.00
#
_symmetry.space_group_name_H-M   'P 1'
#
loop_
_entity.id
_entity.type
_entity.pdbx_description
1 polymer ?
#
loop_
_entity_poly.entity_id
_entity_poly.type
_entity_poly.pdbx_seq_one_letter_code
_entity_poly.pdbx_strand_id
1 'polypeptide(L)'
;MERTERMIRGYYRNKKRLNTSLQKLEVQKERIEQIRRDIKECNISLDTTISSIDYSVDRVQGSTVISAIERELERNIDMLIRELERAIRYKITLEYRIKRKEEQLMNLEVILRGLDQEERKLLELLYKDKKTYRQIEHELHMTRSTISRRKKEILTSLAEIL
;
A
#
# COMPACT_ATOMS: atom_id res chain seq x y z
N MET A 1 5.26 14.66 -29.15
CA MET A 1 6.36 14.04 -28.37
C MET A 1 6.32 14.37 -26.88
N GLU A 2 6.27 15.64 -26.47
CA GLU A 2 6.34 16.01 -25.04
C GLU A 2 5.18 15.43 -24.20
N ARG A 3 3.97 15.38 -24.78
CA ARG A 3 2.79 14.75 -24.16
C ARG A 3 3.00 13.26 -23.89
N THR A 4 3.47 12.51 -24.89
CA THR A 4 3.76 11.07 -24.80
C THR A 4 4.81 10.78 -23.74
N GLU A 5 5.91 11.55 -23.73
CA GLU A 5 6.96 11.43 -22.72
C GLU A 5 6.44 11.75 -21.31
N ARG A 6 5.52 12.70 -21.17
CA ARG A 6 4.86 13.01 -19.89
C ARG A 6 3.98 11.84 -19.43
N MET A 7 3.25 11.21 -20.34
CA MET A 7 2.40 10.04 -20.04
C MET A 7 3.25 8.84 -19.59
N ILE A 8 4.35 8.54 -20.28
CA ILE A 8 5.28 7.45 -19.92
C ILE A 8 5.93 7.73 -18.55
N ARG A 9 6.39 8.97 -18.31
CA ARG A 9 6.87 9.38 -16.99
C ARG A 9 5.80 9.20 -15.91
N GLY A 10 4.55 9.53 -16.22
CA GLY A 10 3.39 9.33 -15.35
C GLY A 10 3.17 7.84 -15.05
N TYR A 11 3.21 6.98 -16.06
CA TYR A 11 3.07 5.53 -15.95
C TYR A 11 4.04 4.94 -14.93
N TYR A 12 5.35 5.16 -15.10
CA TYR A 12 6.35 4.58 -14.20
C TYR A 12 6.26 5.13 -12.77
N ARG A 13 5.92 6.42 -12.59
CA ARG A 13 5.66 6.98 -11.26
C ARG A 13 4.45 6.35 -10.60
N ASN A 14 3.36 6.19 -11.35
CA ASN A 14 2.12 5.61 -10.85
C ASN A 14 2.29 4.11 -10.55
N LYS A 15 3.05 3.38 -11.37
CA LYS A 15 3.43 1.98 -11.11
C LYS A 15 4.23 1.84 -9.81
N LYS A 16 5.20 2.72 -9.56
CA LYS A 16 5.92 2.75 -8.27
C LYS A 16 4.97 3.03 -7.10
N ARG A 17 4.06 4.00 -7.24
CA ARG A 17 3.05 4.33 -6.21
C ARG A 17 2.05 3.20 -5.99
N LEU A 18 1.72 2.43 -7.02
CA LEU A 18 0.88 1.25 -6.94
C LEU A 18 1.57 0.19 -6.07
N ASN A 19 2.84 -0.12 -6.35
CA ASN A 19 3.62 -1.06 -5.54
C ASN A 19 3.66 -0.65 -4.06
N THR A 20 3.87 0.64 -3.76
CA THR A 20 3.79 1.13 -2.38
C THR A 20 2.39 0.97 -1.77
N SER A 21 1.33 1.11 -2.57
CA SER A 21 -0.06 0.91 -2.10
C SER A 21 -0.31 -0.56 -1.78
N LEU A 22 0.20 -1.48 -2.60
CA LEU A 22 0.13 -2.93 -2.37
C LEU A 22 0.89 -3.33 -1.11
N GLN A 23 2.10 -2.82 -0.88
CA GLN A 23 2.84 -3.05 0.36
C GLN A 23 2.07 -2.57 1.60
N LYS A 24 1.46 -1.39 1.53
CA LYS A 24 0.59 -0.88 2.61
C LYS A 24 -0.62 -1.78 2.86
N LEU A 25 -1.16 -2.39 1.81
CA LEU A 25 -2.29 -3.31 1.94
C LEU A 25 -1.88 -4.57 2.68
N GLU A 26 -0.69 -5.13 2.40
CA GLU A 26 -0.18 -6.30 3.12
C GLU A 26 0.04 -6.01 4.61
N VAL A 27 0.74 -4.91 4.93
CA VAL A 27 0.92 -4.47 6.34
C VAL A 27 -0.44 -4.27 7.04
N GLN A 28 -1.43 -3.74 6.33
CA GLN A 28 -2.76 -3.54 6.89
C GLN A 28 -3.49 -4.87 7.16
N LYS A 29 -3.32 -5.88 6.29
CA LYS A 29 -3.86 -7.23 6.52
C LYS A 29 -3.22 -7.87 7.74
N GLU A 30 -1.89 -7.77 7.87
CA GLU A 30 -1.16 -8.27 9.04
C GLU A 30 -1.66 -7.61 10.34
N ARG A 31 -1.87 -6.29 10.33
CA ARG A 31 -2.44 -5.57 11.48
C ARG A 31 -3.85 -6.05 11.83
N ILE A 32 -4.71 -6.29 10.84
CA ILE A 32 -6.07 -6.82 11.07
C ILE A 32 -6.00 -8.19 11.75
N GLU A 33 -5.12 -9.08 11.28
CA GLU A 33 -4.93 -10.40 11.88
C GLU A 33 -4.34 -10.32 13.29
N GLN A 34 -3.44 -9.36 13.55
CA GLN A 34 -2.94 -9.10 14.89
C GLN A 34 -4.07 -8.67 15.84
N ILE A 35 -4.88 -7.67 15.47
CA ILE A 35 -5.99 -7.21 16.31
C ILE A 35 -7.00 -8.35 16.56
N ARG A 36 -7.26 -9.21 15.56
CA ARG A 36 -8.12 -10.39 15.73
C ARG A 36 -7.55 -11.39 16.74
N ARG A 37 -6.23 -11.60 16.73
CA ARG A 37 -5.56 -12.44 17.73
C ARG A 37 -5.65 -11.81 19.11
N ASP A 38 -5.37 -10.51 19.23
CA ASP A 38 -5.43 -9.81 20.52
C ASP A 38 -6.83 -9.87 21.15
N ILE A 39 -7.89 -9.74 20.34
CA ILE A 39 -9.29 -9.92 20.79
C ILE A 39 -9.54 -11.37 21.22
N LYS A 40 -9.07 -12.36 20.47
CA LYS A 40 -9.29 -13.78 20.75
C LYS A 40 -8.56 -14.26 22.01
N GLU A 41 -7.33 -13.76 22.20
CA GLU A 41 -6.45 -14.14 23.31
C GLU A 41 -6.64 -13.24 24.54
N CYS A 42 -7.52 -12.22 24.45
CA CYS A 42 -7.68 -11.19 25.47
C CYS A 42 -6.32 -10.60 25.91
N ASN A 43 -5.43 -10.37 24.94
CA ASN A 43 -4.09 -9.84 25.18
C ASN A 43 -4.16 -8.34 25.49
N ILE A 44 -4.63 -8.03 26.70
CA ILE A 44 -4.96 -6.68 27.16
C ILE A 44 -4.09 -6.37 28.38
N SER A 45 -3.41 -5.22 28.35
CA SER A 45 -2.74 -4.69 29.54
C SER A 45 -3.79 -4.06 30.44
N LEU A 46 -3.99 -4.64 31.63
CA LEU A 46 -4.78 -4.02 32.68
C LEU A 46 -3.92 -3.02 33.44
N ASP A 47 -4.49 -1.86 33.79
CA ASP A 47 -3.83 -0.91 34.65
C ASP A 47 -3.59 -1.53 36.03
N THR A 48 -2.36 -1.48 36.53
CA THR A 48 -1.97 -2.01 37.86
C THR A 48 -2.65 -1.27 39.02
N THR A 49 -3.36 -0.18 38.74
CA THR A 49 -4.01 0.69 39.73
C THR A 49 -5.46 0.29 40.04
N ILE A 50 -5.97 -0.81 39.47
CA ILE A 50 -7.35 -1.25 39.73
C ILE A 50 -7.49 -1.64 41.20
N SER A 51 -8.37 -0.95 41.92
CA SER A 51 -8.61 -1.20 43.34
C SER A 51 -9.15 -2.62 43.55
N SER A 52 -8.53 -3.36 44.47
CA SER A 52 -8.98 -4.69 44.90
C SER A 52 -10.45 -4.69 45.26
N ILE A 53 -11.11 -5.84 45.07
CA ILE A 53 -12.49 -6.04 45.51
C ILE A 53 -12.55 -5.81 47.03
N ASP A 54 -13.28 -4.77 47.44
CA ASP A 54 -13.53 -4.51 48.85
C ASP A 54 -14.60 -5.48 49.37
N TYR A 55 -14.20 -6.32 50.33
CA TYR A 55 -15.05 -7.29 51.02
C TYR A 55 -15.63 -6.75 52.34
N SER A 56 -15.29 -5.51 52.72
CA SER A 56 -15.76 -4.89 53.97
C SER A 56 -17.16 -4.27 53.88
N VAL A 57 -17.75 -4.21 52.68
CA VAL A 57 -19.09 -3.65 52.45
C VAL A 57 -20.12 -4.77 52.32
N ASP A 58 -21.13 -4.76 53.19
CA ASP A 58 -22.22 -5.73 53.22
C ASP A 58 -23.03 -5.64 51.91
N ARG A 59 -23.02 -6.71 51.10
CA ARG A 59 -23.60 -6.69 49.75
C ARG A 59 -25.06 -7.12 49.79
N VAL A 60 -25.94 -6.25 49.31
CA VAL A 60 -27.35 -6.55 49.09
C VAL A 60 -27.47 -7.65 48.03
N GLN A 61 -27.99 -8.81 48.41
CA GLN A 61 -28.36 -9.92 47.53
C GLN A 61 -29.29 -9.42 46.42
N GLY A 62 -28.76 -9.12 45.23
CA GLY A 62 -29.58 -8.76 44.07
C GLY A 62 -28.98 -7.79 43.04
N SER A 63 -27.86 -7.12 43.32
CA SER A 63 -27.20 -6.27 42.32
C SER A 63 -26.07 -7.00 41.60
N THR A 64 -26.12 -7.02 40.27
CA THR A 64 -25.00 -7.46 39.41
C THR A 64 -23.90 -6.40 39.47
N VAL A 65 -23.06 -6.45 40.50
CA VAL A 65 -21.95 -5.51 40.66
C VAL A 65 -20.81 -5.90 39.73
N ILE A 66 -20.72 -5.24 38.57
CA ILE A 66 -19.60 -5.40 37.64
C ILE A 66 -18.34 -4.81 38.31
N SER A 67 -17.34 -5.66 38.51
CA SER A 67 -16.05 -5.29 39.09
C SER A 67 -15.35 -4.22 38.25
N ALA A 68 -14.48 -3.43 38.88
CA ALA A 68 -13.69 -2.41 38.16
C ALA A 68 -12.83 -3.05 37.06
N ILE A 69 -12.34 -4.27 37.30
CA ILE A 69 -11.57 -5.09 36.35
C ILE A 69 -12.43 -5.45 35.14
N GLU A 70 -13.65 -5.97 35.34
CA GLU A 70 -14.55 -6.34 34.24
C GLU A 70 -14.92 -5.13 33.37
N ARG A 71 -15.18 -3.97 34.01
CA ARG A 71 -15.44 -2.71 33.27
C ARG A 71 -14.24 -2.26 32.44
N GLU A 72 -13.03 -2.47 32.93
CA GLU A 72 -11.82 -2.11 32.19
C GLU A 72 -11.53 -3.09 31.05
N LEU A 73 -11.76 -4.39 31.26
CA LEU A 73 -11.70 -5.41 30.22
C LEU A 73 -12.70 -5.11 29.09
N GLU A 74 -13.95 -4.82 29.44
CA GLU A 74 -15.00 -4.49 28.47
C GLU A 74 -14.61 -3.27 27.62
N ARG A 75 -14.10 -2.20 28.26
CA ARG A 75 -13.60 -1.01 27.56
C ARG A 75 -12.46 -1.31 26.60
N ASN A 76 -11.50 -2.12 27.01
CA ASN A 76 -10.34 -2.48 26.18
C ASN A 76 -10.76 -3.34 24.98
N ILE A 77 -11.67 -4.31 25.19
CA ILE A 77 -12.23 -5.12 24.10
C ILE A 77 -12.99 -4.23 23.12
N ASP A 78 -13.84 -3.32 23.61
CA ASP A 78 -14.56 -2.36 22.77
C ASP A 78 -13.61 -1.47 21.94
N MET A 79 -12.49 -1.05 22.53
CA MET A 79 -11.47 -0.29 21.82
C MET A 79 -10.85 -1.10 20.68
N LEU A 80 -10.49 -2.36 20.93
CA LEU A 80 -9.94 -3.26 19.91
C LEU A 80 -10.96 -3.55 18.79
N ILE A 81 -12.24 -3.74 19.12
CA ILE A 81 -13.32 -3.92 18.13
C ILE A 81 -13.44 -2.67 17.24
N ARG A 82 -13.46 -1.48 17.84
CA ARG A 82 -13.51 -0.22 17.07
C ARG A 82 -12.28 -0.03 16.19
N GLU A 83 -11.10 -0.41 16.68
CA GLU A 83 -9.87 -0.38 15.89
C GLU A 83 -9.95 -1.35 14.70
N LEU A 84 -10.41 -2.58 14.93
CA LEU A 84 -10.62 -3.59 13.90
C LEU A 84 -11.55 -3.07 12.79
N GLU A 85 -12.68 -2.47 13.16
CA GLU A 85 -13.60 -1.90 12.17
C GLU A 85 -12.94 -0.80 11.33
N ARG A 86 -12.20 0.12 11.96
CA ARG A 86 -11.45 1.17 11.24
C ARG A 86 -10.42 0.56 10.30
N ALA A 87 -9.72 -0.47 10.76
CA ALA A 87 -8.71 -1.16 9.99
C ALA A 87 -9.30 -1.85 8.74
N ILE A 88 -10.46 -2.50 8.89
CA ILE A 88 -11.20 -3.12 7.78
C ILE A 88 -11.69 -2.06 6.79
N ARG A 89 -12.31 -0.97 7.26
CA ARG A 89 -12.76 0.13 6.39
C ARG A 89 -11.60 0.74 5.59
N TYR A 90 -10.45 0.92 6.23
CA TYR A 90 -9.24 1.40 5.56
C TYR A 90 -8.73 0.42 4.50
N LYS A 91 -8.71 -0.88 4.79
CA LYS A 91 -8.35 -1.95 3.83
C LYS A 91 -9.22 -1.87 2.57
N ILE A 92 -10.55 -1.84 2.72
CA ILE A 92 -11.50 -1.78 1.60
C ILE A 92 -11.25 -0.53 0.74
N THR A 93 -11.05 0.62 1.39
CA THR A 93 -10.76 1.88 0.69
C THR A 93 -9.44 1.80 -0.09
N LEU A 94 -8.43 1.15 0.49
CA LEU A 94 -7.12 0.96 -0.14
C LEU A 94 -7.21 0.00 -1.34
N GLU A 95 -7.92 -1.11 -1.21
CA GLU A 95 -8.18 -2.07 -2.29
C GLU A 95 -8.88 -1.40 -3.48
N TYR A 96 -9.93 -0.62 -3.22
CA TYR A 96 -10.60 0.15 -4.26
C TYR A 96 -9.67 1.13 -4.99
N ARG A 97 -8.81 1.83 -4.22
CA ARG A 97 -7.81 2.75 -4.77
C ARG A 97 -6.74 2.03 -5.61
N ILE A 98 -6.35 0.83 -5.22
CA ILE A 98 -5.41 -0.02 -5.96
C ILE A 98 -6.04 -0.43 -7.28
N LYS A 99 -7.24 -1.01 -7.25
CA LYS A 99 -7.96 -1.46 -8.43
C LYS A 99 -8.14 -0.32 -9.46
N ARG A 100 -8.58 0.86 -9.00
CA ARG A 100 -8.73 2.03 -9.87
C ARG A 100 -7.42 2.47 -10.53
N LYS A 101 -6.30 2.38 -9.80
CA LYS A 101 -4.97 2.71 -10.36
C LYS A 101 -4.50 1.65 -11.36
N GLU A 102 -4.78 0.38 -11.10
CA GLU A 102 -4.46 -0.72 -12.02
C GLU A 102 -5.22 -0.56 -13.33
N GLU A 103 -6.51 -0.28 -13.28
CA GLU A 103 -7.34 0.00 -14.46
C GLU A 103 -6.78 1.17 -15.27
N GLN A 104 -6.37 2.26 -14.61
CA GLN A 104 -5.75 3.41 -15.28
C GLN A 104 -4.41 3.07 -15.94
N LEU A 105 -3.64 2.15 -15.37
CA LEU A 105 -2.34 1.74 -15.89
C LEU A 105 -2.45 0.70 -17.00
N MET A 106 -3.53 -0.10 -17.01
CA MET A 106 -3.71 -1.23 -17.91
C MET A 106 -3.60 -0.83 -19.39
N ASN A 107 -4.24 0.26 -19.80
CA ASN A 107 -4.21 0.72 -21.19
C ASN A 107 -2.78 1.02 -21.65
N LEU A 108 -2.02 1.77 -20.85
CA LEU A 108 -0.62 2.09 -21.14
C LEU A 108 0.27 0.85 -21.05
N GLU A 109 -0.04 -0.07 -20.14
CA GLU A 109 0.72 -1.31 -19.99
C GLU A 109 0.57 -2.22 -21.22
N VAL A 110 -0.62 -2.34 -21.79
CA VAL A 110 -0.85 -3.09 -23.03
C VAL A 110 -0.05 -2.49 -24.19
N ILE A 111 -0.07 -1.16 -24.34
CA ILE A 111 0.69 -0.47 -25.39
C ILE A 111 2.20 -0.67 -25.19
N LEU A 112 2.71 -0.50 -23.97
CA LEU A 112 4.13 -0.70 -23.66
C LEU A 112 4.55 -2.18 -23.80
N ARG A 113 3.62 -3.13 -23.64
CA ARG A 113 3.83 -4.55 -23.94
C ARG A 113 3.88 -4.87 -25.44
N GLY A 114 3.59 -3.91 -26.32
CA GLY A 114 3.81 -4.05 -27.76
C GLY A 114 5.23 -3.71 -28.20
N LEU A 115 6.01 -2.99 -27.37
CA LEU A 115 7.39 -2.62 -27.68
C LEU A 115 8.33 -3.81 -27.62
N ASP A 116 9.45 -3.76 -28.33
CA ASP A 116 10.48 -4.79 -28.21
C ASP A 116 11.14 -4.79 -26.81
N GLN A 117 11.76 -5.91 -26.43
CA GLN A 117 12.40 -6.08 -25.12
C GLN A 117 13.49 -5.04 -24.89
N GLU A 118 14.31 -4.73 -25.91
CA GLU A 118 15.35 -3.70 -25.79
C GLU A 118 14.76 -2.30 -25.59
N GLU A 119 13.67 -2.00 -26.30
CA GLU A 119 12.98 -0.71 -26.22
C GLU A 119 12.35 -0.51 -24.84
N ARG A 120 11.69 -1.54 -24.31
CA ARG A 120 11.16 -1.51 -22.94
C ARG A 120 12.28 -1.33 -21.92
N LYS A 121 13.38 -2.07 -22.06
CA LYS A 121 14.53 -1.95 -21.16
C LYS A 121 15.08 -0.53 -21.18
N LEU A 122 15.19 0.09 -22.35
CA LEU A 122 15.61 1.48 -22.46
C LEU A 122 14.65 2.45 -21.73
N LEU A 123 13.33 2.27 -21.90
CA LEU A 123 12.33 3.09 -21.19
C LEU A 123 12.37 2.90 -19.66
N GLU A 124 12.59 1.67 -19.19
CA GLU A 124 12.76 1.39 -17.76
C GLU A 124 13.98 2.14 -17.21
N LEU A 125 15.14 2.00 -17.84
CA LEU A 125 16.36 2.67 -17.38
C LEU A 125 16.19 4.19 -17.36
N LEU A 126 15.53 4.77 -18.36
CA LEU A 126 15.29 6.22 -18.46
C LEU A 126 14.27 6.74 -17.44
N TYR A 127 13.15 6.05 -17.25
CA TYR A 127 11.98 6.62 -16.56
C TYR A 127 11.63 5.95 -15.23
N LYS A 128 11.92 4.66 -15.07
CA LYS A 128 11.75 3.91 -13.81
C LYS A 128 12.96 4.13 -12.90
N ASP A 129 14.15 3.87 -13.43
CA ASP A 129 15.40 3.93 -12.67
C ASP A 129 16.05 5.32 -12.72
N LYS A 130 15.62 6.17 -13.67
CA LYS A 130 16.12 7.53 -13.88
C LYS A 130 17.64 7.59 -14.10
N LYS A 131 18.18 6.59 -14.80
CA LYS A 131 19.61 6.53 -15.13
C LYS A 131 19.98 7.62 -16.13
N THR A 132 21.20 8.10 -16.00
CA THR A 132 21.81 9.04 -16.94
C THR A 132 22.19 8.32 -18.23
N TYR A 133 22.31 9.06 -19.35
CA TYR A 133 22.75 8.47 -20.61
C TYR A 133 24.06 7.69 -20.46
N ARG A 134 25.04 8.20 -19.71
CA ARG A 134 26.31 7.52 -19.47
C ARG A 134 26.15 6.16 -18.78
N GLN A 135 25.26 6.07 -17.79
CA GLN A 135 24.97 4.79 -17.13
C GLN A 135 24.30 3.80 -18.09
N ILE A 136 23.40 4.30 -18.94
CA ILE A 136 22.73 3.49 -19.96
C ILE A 136 23.72 3.01 -21.03
N GLU A 137 24.68 3.85 -21.44
CA GLU A 137 25.75 3.46 -22.38
C GLU A 137 26.53 2.26 -21.84
N HIS A 138 26.88 2.28 -20.55
CA HIS A 138 27.58 1.17 -19.90
C HIS A 138 26.72 -0.11 -19.81
N GLU A 139 25.41 0.02 -19.57
CA GLU A 139 24.53 -1.15 -19.36
C GLU A 139 23.98 -1.78 -20.63
N LEU A 140 23.80 -0.98 -21.70
CA LEU A 140 23.29 -1.45 -22.98
C LEU A 140 24.39 -1.57 -24.03
N HIS A 141 25.64 -1.19 -23.72
CA HIS A 141 26.75 -1.12 -24.67
C HIS A 141 26.41 -0.31 -25.94
N MET A 142 25.59 0.73 -25.78
CA MET A 142 25.18 1.63 -26.86
C MET A 142 25.83 2.99 -26.69
N THR A 143 26.08 3.70 -27.78
CA THR A 143 26.53 5.10 -27.72
C THR A 143 25.36 6.05 -27.42
N ARG A 144 25.63 7.21 -26.82
CA ARG A 144 24.64 8.24 -26.50
C ARG A 144 23.83 8.68 -27.71
N SER A 145 24.45 8.77 -28.88
CA SER A 145 23.77 9.11 -30.13
C SER A 145 22.73 8.05 -30.50
N THR A 146 23.08 6.77 -30.38
CA THR A 146 22.18 5.64 -30.63
C THR A 146 21.01 5.63 -29.63
N ILE A 147 21.30 5.84 -28.34
CA ILE A 147 20.27 5.89 -27.29
C ILE A 147 19.29 7.04 -27.56
N SER A 148 19.80 8.23 -27.90
CA SER A 148 18.97 9.40 -28.20
C SER A 148 18.07 9.18 -29.42
N ARG A 149 18.62 8.59 -30.50
CA ARG A 149 17.85 8.25 -31.70
C ARG A 149 16.74 7.25 -31.39
N ARG A 150 17.09 6.14 -30.72
CA ARG A 150 16.14 5.07 -30.39
C ARG A 150 15.05 5.54 -29.42
N LYS A 151 15.40 6.37 -28.44
CA LYS A 151 14.41 7.06 -27.58
C LYS A 151 13.41 7.85 -28.43
N LYS A 152 13.88 8.61 -29.42
CA LYS A 152 13.02 9.43 -30.28
C LYS A 152 12.10 8.55 -31.15
N GLU A 153 12.63 7.47 -31.71
CA GLU A 153 11.85 6.48 -32.49
C GLU A 153 10.72 5.89 -31.64
N ILE A 154 11.03 5.38 -30.44
CA ILE A 154 10.04 4.83 -29.50
C ILE A 154 8.98 5.88 -29.12
N LEU A 155 9.37 7.11 -28.81
CA LEU A 155 8.42 8.16 -28.46
C LEU A 155 7.52 8.56 -29.64
N THR A 156 8.00 8.38 -30.87
CA THR A 156 7.23 8.70 -32.07
C THR A 156 6.22 7.59 -32.36
N SER A 157 6.64 6.31 -32.32
CA SER A 157 5.73 5.17 -32.49
C SER A 157 4.63 5.16 -31.42
N LEU A 158 4.98 5.45 -30.16
CA LEU A 158 3.99 5.55 -29.10
C LEU A 158 3.04 6.74 -29.28
N ALA A 159 3.48 7.83 -29.92
CA ALA A 159 2.63 8.99 -30.15
C ALA A 159 1.60 8.77 -31.27
N GLU A 160 1.81 7.79 -32.15
CA GLU A 160 0.84 7.40 -33.18
C GLU A 160 -0.28 6.51 -32.61
N ILE A 161 0.01 5.79 -31.52
CA ILE A 161 -0.91 4.85 -30.88
C ILE A 161 -1.73 5.52 -29.74
N LEU A 162 -1.17 6.57 -29.11
CA LEU A 162 -1.73 7.26 -27.91
C LEU A 162 -2.50 8.54 -28.25
#